data_AF-A0A964M8Z6-F1
#
_entry.id   AF-A0A964M8Z6-F1
#
_cell.length_a   1.000
_cell.length_b   1.000
_cell.length_c   1.000
_cell.angle_alpha   90.00
_cell.angle_beta   90.00
_cell.angle_gamma   90.00
#
_symmetry.space_group_name_H-M   'P 1'
#
loop_
_entity.id
_entity.type
_entity.pdbx_description
1 polymer ?
#
loop_
_entity_poly.entity_id
_entity_poly.type
_entity_poly.pdbx_seq_one_letter_code
_entity_poly.pdbx_strand_id
1 'polypeptide(L)'
;MSGNIRKITSIFVEGVTDVALYRAILMERFSFSTLDFEEEEDLKEEFLKEKKLSILPINQVRFLKREEELVLIQGKNGYDRLKGFCKEVKNAKKRINRKIREFSPIDIKTFFIFDNDTGVPSECNEELPSFLVATSQQIPENFIFSILGLLFNLSGQMEGKKREKIERIKEDFHRLKWCFEEVKKRNWNWKNLEKREINLLKSVIGERCHDHLLQELLRLLKKIDAVSEIDYLLPSSIVERFTQRIPQ
;
A
#
# COMPACT_ATOMS: atom_id res chain seq x y z
N MET A 1 -20.80 7.12 -17.35
CA MET A 1 -21.70 6.21 -16.60
C MET A 1 -21.09 6.04 -15.20
N SER A 2 -21.45 6.88 -14.22
CA SER A 2 -20.94 6.74 -12.85
C SER A 2 -21.67 5.58 -12.16
N GLY A 3 -21.16 4.37 -12.33
CA GLY A 3 -21.66 3.20 -11.58
C GLY A 3 -21.62 3.51 -10.08
N ASN A 4 -22.73 3.31 -9.38
CA ASN A 4 -22.99 3.59 -7.96
C ASN A 4 -21.75 3.47 -7.05
N ILE A 5 -20.92 4.51 -6.90
CA ILE A 5 -19.88 4.51 -5.88
C ILE A 5 -20.55 4.84 -4.55
N ARG A 6 -20.55 3.89 -3.62
CA ARG A 6 -21.09 4.08 -2.26
C ARG A 6 -20.01 4.21 -1.20
N LYS A 7 -18.77 3.85 -1.53
CA LYS A 7 -17.65 3.86 -0.58
C LYS A 7 -16.39 4.39 -1.25
N ILE A 8 -15.80 5.44 -0.67
CA ILE A 8 -14.55 6.03 -1.15
C ILE A 8 -13.50 5.91 -0.06
N THR A 9 -12.32 5.41 -0.41
CA THR A 9 -11.16 5.36 0.49
C THR A 9 -9.97 6.08 -0.13
N SER A 10 -9.43 7.08 0.54
CA SER A 10 -8.17 7.73 0.15
C SER A 10 -7.02 7.25 1.03
N ILE A 11 -5.89 6.88 0.45
CA ILE A 11 -4.67 6.46 1.15
C ILE A 11 -3.53 7.39 0.74
N PHE A 12 -3.01 8.14 1.70
CA PHE A 12 -1.84 9.00 1.55
C PHE A 12 -0.65 8.38 2.25
N VAL A 13 0.44 8.24 1.51
CA VAL A 13 1.68 7.58 1.94
C VAL A 13 2.89 8.46 1.64
N GLU A 14 4.02 8.14 2.25
CA GLU A 14 5.24 8.95 2.12
C GLU A 14 5.82 8.89 0.71
N GLY A 15 5.99 7.70 0.14
CA GLY A 15 6.73 7.50 -1.11
C GLY A 15 6.00 6.71 -2.19
N VAL A 16 6.68 6.57 -3.33
CA VAL A 16 6.17 5.81 -4.49
C VAL A 16 6.22 4.30 -4.22
N THR A 17 7.17 3.83 -3.40
CA THR A 17 7.25 2.42 -2.99
C THR A 17 6.04 2.03 -2.14
N ASP A 18 5.56 2.91 -1.27
CA ASP A 18 4.34 2.70 -0.48
C ASP A 18 3.09 2.63 -1.35
N VAL A 19 3.02 3.44 -2.40
CA VAL A 19 1.94 3.36 -3.38
C VAL A 19 1.90 1.97 -4.02
N ALA A 20 3.08 1.43 -4.38
CA ALA A 20 3.20 0.08 -4.91
C ALA A 20 2.78 -0.99 -3.89
N LEU A 21 3.17 -0.82 -2.62
CA LEU A 21 2.77 -1.68 -1.50
C LEU A 21 1.24 -1.77 -1.37
N TYR A 22 0.57 -0.64 -1.15
CA TYR A 22 -0.89 -0.65 -1.00
C TYR A 22 -1.61 -1.11 -2.25
N ARG A 23 -1.10 -0.75 -3.44
CA ARG A 23 -1.68 -1.24 -4.68
C ARG A 23 -1.64 -2.77 -4.77
N ALA A 24 -0.48 -3.38 -4.55
CA ALA A 24 -0.33 -4.82 -4.62
C ALA A 24 -1.21 -5.54 -3.59
N ILE A 25 -1.26 -5.02 -2.35
CA ILE A 25 -2.11 -5.56 -1.28
C ILE A 25 -3.59 -5.49 -1.64
N LEU A 26 -4.07 -4.31 -2.05
CA LEU A 26 -5.48 -4.14 -2.38
C LEU A 26 -5.90 -5.03 -3.55
N MET A 27 -5.04 -5.21 -4.54
CA MET A 27 -5.32 -6.09 -5.67
C MET A 27 -5.31 -7.57 -5.27
N GLU A 28 -4.27 -8.02 -4.58
CA GLU A 28 -4.08 -9.47 -4.34
C GLU A 28 -4.85 -10.00 -3.13
N ARG A 29 -4.90 -9.23 -2.03
CA ARG A 29 -5.58 -9.59 -0.77
C ARG A 29 -7.05 -9.20 -0.74
N PHE A 30 -7.39 -8.03 -1.30
CA PHE A 30 -8.75 -7.48 -1.23
C PHE A 30 -9.48 -7.50 -2.58
N SER A 31 -8.89 -8.07 -3.63
CA SER A 31 -9.52 -8.27 -4.95
C SER A 31 -10.00 -6.97 -5.62
N PHE A 32 -9.27 -5.87 -5.42
CA PHE A 32 -9.46 -4.67 -6.22
C PHE A 32 -8.82 -4.83 -7.61
N SER A 33 -9.33 -4.13 -8.61
CA SER A 33 -8.74 -4.03 -9.94
C SER A 33 -8.35 -2.59 -10.26
N THR A 34 -7.40 -2.41 -11.18
CA THR A 34 -7.18 -1.11 -11.81
C THR A 34 -8.39 -0.76 -12.67
N LEU A 35 -8.65 0.53 -12.81
CA LEU A 35 -9.62 1.04 -13.78
C LEU A 35 -9.07 0.89 -15.20
N ASP A 36 -9.95 0.84 -16.18
CA ASP A 36 -9.55 1.10 -17.56
C ASP A 36 -9.24 2.59 -17.76
N PHE A 37 -8.60 2.92 -18.88
CA PHE A 37 -8.13 4.28 -19.14
C PHE A 37 -9.28 5.28 -19.23
N GLU A 38 -10.39 4.90 -19.87
CA GLU A 38 -11.55 5.79 -20.05
C GLU A 38 -12.22 6.07 -18.69
N GLU A 39 -12.44 5.05 -17.86
CA GLU A 39 -12.99 5.21 -16.51
C GLU A 39 -12.06 6.02 -15.61
N GLU A 40 -10.74 5.82 -15.70
CA GLU A 40 -9.77 6.61 -14.94
C GLU A 40 -9.79 8.09 -15.36
N GLU A 41 -9.86 8.38 -16.66
CA GLU A 41 -9.97 9.76 -17.15
C GLU A 41 -11.31 10.39 -16.78
N ASP A 42 -12.43 9.67 -16.87
CA ASP A 42 -13.75 10.15 -16.42
C ASP A 42 -13.74 10.51 -14.94
N LEU A 43 -13.21 9.65 -14.06
CA LEU A 43 -13.10 9.96 -12.63
C LEU A 43 -12.12 11.09 -12.37
N LYS A 44 -11.03 11.18 -13.12
CA LYS A 44 -10.15 12.35 -13.07
C LYS A 44 -10.93 13.60 -13.46
N GLU A 45 -11.73 13.60 -14.50
CA GLU A 45 -12.53 14.77 -14.85
C GLU A 45 -13.55 15.12 -13.77
N GLU A 46 -14.29 14.13 -13.25
CA GLU A 46 -15.32 14.31 -12.23
C GLU A 46 -14.73 14.83 -10.90
N PHE A 47 -13.64 14.24 -10.42
CA PHE A 47 -13.01 14.63 -9.17
C PHE A 47 -12.08 15.85 -9.30
N LEU A 48 -11.57 16.17 -10.50
CA LEU A 48 -10.48 17.14 -10.69
C LEU A 48 -10.87 18.40 -11.48
N LYS A 49 -11.81 18.34 -12.43
CA LYS A 49 -12.24 19.55 -13.18
C LYS A 49 -13.29 20.36 -12.42
N GLU A 50 -14.12 19.74 -11.59
CA GLU A 50 -14.85 20.48 -10.57
C GLU A 50 -13.88 20.90 -9.45
N LYS A 51 -13.40 22.16 -9.52
CA LYS A 51 -12.58 22.88 -8.51
C LYS A 51 -13.11 22.88 -7.06
N LYS A 52 -14.11 22.08 -6.75
CA LYS A 52 -14.82 22.03 -5.49
C LYS A 52 -14.24 21.00 -4.52
N LEU A 53 -13.48 20.00 -4.95
CA LEU A 53 -12.88 18.96 -4.09
C LEU A 53 -11.34 18.86 -4.16
N SER A 54 -10.65 19.73 -4.91
CA SER A 54 -9.20 19.64 -5.16
C SER A 54 -8.36 19.85 -3.89
N ILE A 55 -8.25 18.80 -3.09
CA ILE A 55 -7.29 18.66 -2.00
C ILE A 55 -6.07 17.86 -2.52
N LEU A 56 -6.16 17.19 -3.67
CA LEU A 56 -5.16 16.21 -4.12
C LEU A 56 -4.40 16.68 -5.38
N PRO A 57 -3.05 16.78 -5.36
CA PRO A 57 -2.26 16.93 -6.57
C PRO A 57 -2.35 15.65 -7.43
N ILE A 58 -2.51 15.81 -8.74
CA ILE A 58 -3.14 14.81 -9.63
C ILE A 58 -2.16 13.74 -10.13
N ASN A 59 -0.89 14.08 -10.26
CA ASN A 59 0.00 13.41 -11.22
C ASN A 59 0.59 12.08 -10.73
N GLN A 60 0.21 11.60 -9.54
CA GLN A 60 0.72 10.37 -8.92
C GLN A 60 -0.37 9.57 -8.19
N VAL A 61 -1.64 9.82 -8.50
CA VAL A 61 -2.75 9.06 -7.92
C VAL A 61 -2.86 7.70 -8.64
N ARG A 62 -3.17 6.65 -7.89
CA ARG A 62 -3.59 5.35 -8.41
C ARG A 62 -5.03 5.10 -8.00
N PHE A 63 -5.85 4.73 -8.96
CA PHE A 63 -7.25 4.40 -8.74
C PHE A 63 -7.41 2.89 -8.79
N LEU A 64 -8.13 2.35 -7.81
CA LEU A 64 -8.52 0.95 -7.74
C LEU A 64 -10.01 0.86 -7.43
N LYS A 65 -10.68 -0.15 -8.00
CA LYS A 65 -12.12 -0.35 -7.80
C LYS A 65 -12.43 -1.80 -7.47
N ARG A 66 -13.47 -1.98 -6.66
CA ARG A 66 -14.13 -3.26 -6.38
C ARG A 66 -15.60 -2.98 -6.16
N GLU A 67 -16.46 -3.49 -7.03
CA GLU A 67 -17.91 -3.25 -6.93
C GLU A 67 -18.23 -1.74 -6.83
N GLU A 68 -18.89 -1.32 -5.76
CA GLU A 68 -19.28 0.07 -5.44
C GLU A 68 -18.22 0.81 -4.59
N GLU A 69 -17.01 0.26 -4.47
CA GLU A 69 -15.89 0.82 -3.72
C GLU A 69 -14.82 1.41 -4.64
N LEU A 70 -14.45 2.67 -4.40
CA LEU A 70 -13.33 3.36 -5.05
C LEU A 70 -12.20 3.61 -4.04
N VAL A 71 -10.97 3.29 -4.44
CA VAL A 71 -9.76 3.59 -3.66
C VAL A 71 -8.83 4.48 -4.46
N LEU A 72 -8.34 5.54 -3.81
CA LEU A 72 -7.33 6.45 -4.32
C LEU A 72 -6.07 6.29 -3.47
N ILE A 73 -4.93 6.00 -4.10
CA ILE A 73 -3.64 5.87 -3.41
C ILE A 73 -2.70 6.95 -3.96
N GLN A 74 -2.04 7.70 -3.09
CA GLN A 74 -1.16 8.78 -3.50
C GLN A 74 0.06 8.95 -2.58
N GLY A 75 1.25 9.02 -3.17
CA GLY A 75 2.47 9.42 -2.49
C GLY A 75 2.61 10.94 -2.34
N LYS A 76 3.15 11.40 -1.21
CA LYS A 76 3.41 12.82 -0.94
C LYS A 76 4.88 13.24 -1.03
N ASN A 77 5.77 12.31 -1.38
CA ASN A 77 7.21 12.52 -1.55
C ASN A 77 7.88 12.97 -0.24
N GLY A 78 7.71 12.15 0.79
CA GLY A 78 8.39 12.24 2.08
C GLY A 78 7.51 12.68 3.24
N TYR A 79 8.00 12.35 4.44
CA TYR A 79 7.40 12.64 5.74
C TYR A 79 6.82 14.05 5.88
N ASP A 80 7.62 15.09 5.68
CA ASP A 80 7.20 16.49 5.92
C ASP A 80 6.06 16.94 5.00
N ARG A 81 6.05 16.46 3.75
CA ARG A 81 4.99 16.76 2.79
C ARG A 81 3.70 16.03 3.15
N LEU A 82 3.79 14.77 3.57
CA LEU A 82 2.64 14.00 4.06
C LEU A 82 2.06 14.64 5.33
N LYS A 83 2.92 15.01 6.27
CA LYS A 83 2.57 15.73 7.51
C LYS A 83 1.88 17.06 7.22
N GLY A 84 2.48 17.90 6.37
CA GLY A 84 1.89 19.19 5.98
C GLY A 84 0.52 19.00 5.35
N PHE A 85 0.39 18.01 4.47
CA PHE A 85 -0.86 17.70 3.80
C PHE A 85 -1.94 17.21 4.77
N CYS A 86 -1.60 16.30 5.69
CA CYS A 86 -2.49 15.87 6.76
C CYS A 86 -3.04 17.05 7.58
N LYS A 87 -2.18 18.01 7.95
CA LYS A 87 -2.57 19.23 8.68
C LYS A 87 -3.54 20.09 7.86
N GLU A 88 -3.30 20.24 6.57
CA GLU A 88 -4.20 20.98 5.67
C GLU A 88 -5.60 20.36 5.64
N VAL A 89 -5.69 19.04 5.47
CA VAL A 89 -6.98 18.32 5.45
C VAL A 89 -7.69 18.41 6.79
N LYS A 90 -6.95 18.26 7.90
CA LYS A 90 -7.46 18.43 9.27
C LYS A 90 -8.05 19.83 9.47
N ASN A 91 -7.35 20.88 9.03
CA ASN A 91 -7.82 22.26 9.14
C ASN A 91 -9.04 22.54 8.27
N ALA A 92 -9.14 21.86 7.12
CA ALA A 92 -10.29 21.96 6.23
C ALA A 92 -11.52 21.12 6.68
N LYS A 93 -11.49 20.47 7.86
CA LYS A 93 -12.53 19.51 8.30
C LYS A 93 -13.97 19.99 8.19
N LYS A 94 -14.25 21.26 8.53
CA LYS A 94 -15.62 21.82 8.46
C LYS A 94 -16.14 21.86 7.02
N ARG A 95 -15.30 22.28 6.08
CA ARG A 95 -15.64 22.35 4.64
C ARG A 95 -15.84 20.96 4.05
N ILE A 96 -14.97 20.01 4.42
CA ILE A 96 -15.05 18.63 3.95
C ILE A 96 -16.30 17.94 4.50
N ASN A 97 -16.57 18.04 5.80
CA ASN A 97 -17.78 17.45 6.40
C ASN A 97 -19.07 17.99 5.78
N ARG A 98 -19.13 19.28 5.44
CA ARG A 98 -20.29 19.84 4.75
C ARG A 98 -20.53 19.16 3.41
N LYS A 99 -19.46 18.94 2.65
CA LYS A 99 -19.51 18.25 1.35
C LYS A 99 -19.89 16.78 1.50
N ILE A 100 -19.31 16.06 2.45
CA ILE A 100 -19.67 14.65 2.69
C ILE A 100 -21.18 14.52 2.94
N ARG A 101 -21.79 15.46 3.68
CA ARG A 101 -23.25 15.48 3.88
C ARG A 101 -24.04 15.76 2.59
N GLU A 102 -23.52 16.62 1.71
CA GLU A 102 -24.10 16.87 0.38
C GLU A 102 -24.05 15.59 -0.50
N PHE A 103 -23.07 14.70 -0.29
CA PHE A 103 -22.91 13.42 -0.97
C PHE A 103 -23.55 12.21 -0.25
N SER A 104 -24.44 12.43 0.73
CA SER A 104 -25.12 11.31 1.42
C SER A 104 -25.88 10.44 0.40
N PRO A 105 -25.70 9.10 0.37
CA PRO A 105 -25.14 8.23 1.42
C PRO A 105 -23.71 7.69 1.18
N ILE A 106 -22.78 8.42 0.54
CA ILE A 106 -21.41 7.92 0.28
C ILE A 106 -20.57 7.84 1.58
N ASP A 107 -20.04 6.66 1.87
CA ASP A 107 -19.12 6.39 3.00
C ASP A 107 -17.67 6.73 2.63
N ILE A 108 -17.16 7.84 3.17
CA ILE A 108 -15.84 8.40 2.85
C ILE A 108 -14.88 8.19 4.03
N LYS A 109 -13.71 7.62 3.73
CA LYS A 109 -12.62 7.45 4.68
C LYS A 109 -11.27 7.84 4.06
N THR A 110 -10.41 8.47 4.83
CA THR A 110 -9.07 8.89 4.40
C THR A 110 -8.03 8.46 5.42
N PHE A 111 -6.97 7.83 4.93
CA PHE A 111 -5.85 7.34 5.71
C PHE A 111 -4.58 8.14 5.38
N PHE A 112 -3.87 8.56 6.41
CA PHE A 112 -2.50 9.06 6.36
C PHE A 112 -1.60 8.02 7.01
N ILE A 113 -0.69 7.46 6.23
CA ILE A 113 0.11 6.31 6.63
C ILE A 113 1.58 6.73 6.63
N PHE A 114 2.17 6.72 7.81
CA PHE A 114 3.55 7.09 8.08
C PHE A 114 4.38 5.84 8.33
N ASP A 115 5.66 5.88 8.01
CA ASP A 115 6.55 4.77 8.34
C ASP A 115 6.82 4.73 9.86
N ASN A 116 7.00 3.52 10.41
CA ASN A 116 7.13 3.31 11.85
C ASN A 116 8.41 3.93 12.43
N ASP A 117 9.44 4.14 11.61
CA ASP A 117 10.71 4.74 12.02
C ASP A 117 10.59 6.26 12.24
N THR A 118 9.68 6.93 11.53
CA THR A 118 9.34 8.34 11.72
C THR A 118 8.16 8.55 12.66
N GLY A 119 7.18 7.62 12.64
CA GLY A 119 5.99 7.62 13.46
C GLY A 119 4.95 8.68 13.05
N VAL A 120 3.71 8.56 13.56
CA VAL A 120 2.65 9.54 13.28
C VAL A 120 2.98 10.87 13.98
N PRO A 121 3.04 12.01 13.24
CA PRO A 121 3.26 13.31 13.86
C PRO A 121 2.09 13.68 14.78
N SER A 122 2.37 14.31 15.92
CA SER A 122 1.36 14.68 16.93
C SER A 122 0.24 15.54 16.33
N GLU A 123 0.57 16.42 15.39
CA GLU A 123 -0.41 17.28 14.71
C GLU A 123 -1.44 16.48 13.89
N CYS A 124 -1.09 15.26 13.50
CA CYS A 124 -1.94 14.31 12.80
C CYS A 124 -2.62 13.30 13.72
N ASN A 125 -2.34 13.29 15.02
CA ASN A 125 -2.90 12.33 15.96
C ASN A 125 -4.04 12.92 16.81
N GLU A 126 -4.00 14.22 17.09
CA GLU A 126 -4.98 14.87 17.97
C GLU A 126 -6.27 15.26 17.24
N GLU A 127 -7.44 14.93 17.80
CA GLU A 127 -8.77 15.40 17.35
C GLU A 127 -9.05 15.27 15.84
N LEU A 128 -8.71 14.12 15.25
CA LEU A 128 -9.04 13.85 13.86
C LEU A 128 -10.58 13.74 13.67
N PRO A 129 -11.13 14.35 12.61
CA PRO A 129 -12.49 14.07 12.16
C PRO A 129 -12.71 12.56 11.93
N SER A 130 -13.93 12.07 12.10
CA SER A 130 -14.24 10.63 11.94
C SER A 130 -13.88 10.05 10.57
N PHE A 131 -13.89 10.86 9.51
CA PHE A 131 -13.48 10.43 8.17
C PHE A 131 -11.96 10.34 7.99
N LEU A 132 -11.15 10.85 8.92
CA LEU A 132 -9.68 10.80 8.89
C LEU A 132 -9.13 9.77 9.87
N VAL A 133 -8.09 9.05 9.44
CA VAL A 133 -7.26 8.19 10.29
C VAL A 133 -5.80 8.49 9.94
N ALA A 134 -4.96 8.70 10.95
CA ALA A 134 -3.51 8.69 10.81
C ALA A 134 -2.98 7.44 11.53
N THR A 135 -2.10 6.70 10.88
CA THR A 135 -1.56 5.46 11.44
C THR A 135 -0.14 5.23 10.94
N SER A 136 0.57 4.31 11.59
CA SER A 136 1.94 3.94 11.21
C SER A 136 1.95 2.56 10.57
N GLN A 137 2.90 2.33 9.66
CA GLN A 137 3.16 1.05 9.02
C GLN A 137 4.65 0.70 9.10
N GLN A 138 5.00 -0.56 8.88
CA GLN A 138 6.40 -0.90 8.61
C GLN A 138 6.85 -0.26 7.29
N ILE A 139 8.13 0.16 7.22
CA ILE A 139 8.73 0.56 5.94
C ILE A 139 8.52 -0.56 4.89
N PRO A 140 8.29 -0.22 3.61
CA PRO A 140 8.01 -1.21 2.58
C PRO A 140 9.03 -2.34 2.49
N GLU A 141 10.29 -2.04 2.75
CA GLU A 141 11.38 -3.00 2.76
C GLU A 141 11.19 -4.11 3.80
N ASN A 142 10.87 -3.73 5.04
CA ASN A 142 10.59 -4.67 6.13
C ASN A 142 9.31 -5.47 5.87
N PHE A 143 8.32 -4.85 5.23
CA PHE A 143 7.10 -5.54 4.81
C PHE A 143 7.41 -6.64 3.78
N ILE A 144 8.24 -6.34 2.77
CA ILE A 144 8.68 -7.33 1.75
C ILE A 144 9.39 -8.51 2.41
N PHE A 145 10.32 -8.24 3.34
CA PHE A 145 11.02 -9.31 4.04
C PHE A 145 10.11 -10.13 4.95
N SER A 146 9.09 -9.51 5.54
CA SER A 146 8.09 -10.22 6.33
C SER A 146 7.26 -11.17 5.46
N ILE A 147 6.81 -10.73 4.27
CA ILE A 147 6.16 -11.62 3.30
C ILE A 147 7.09 -12.78 2.90
N LEU A 148 8.36 -12.48 2.61
CA LEU A 148 9.32 -13.50 2.21
C LEU A 148 9.54 -14.54 3.32
N GLY A 149 9.63 -14.09 4.58
CA GLY A 149 9.71 -14.97 5.74
C GLY A 149 8.48 -15.86 5.89
N LEU A 150 7.27 -15.31 5.72
CA LEU A 150 6.03 -16.09 5.69
C LEU A 150 6.08 -17.17 4.60
N LEU A 151 6.46 -16.81 3.37
CA LEU A 151 6.58 -17.76 2.26
C LEU A 151 7.57 -18.89 2.56
N PHE A 152 8.72 -18.59 3.15
CA PHE A 152 9.74 -19.59 3.49
C PHE A 152 9.34 -20.51 4.63
N ASN A 153 8.50 -20.04 5.55
CA ASN A 153 7.97 -20.85 6.64
C ASN A 153 6.84 -21.77 6.15
N LEU A 154 6.00 -21.25 5.25
CA LEU A 154 4.87 -21.99 4.70
C LEU A 154 5.25 -22.91 3.53
N SER A 155 6.48 -22.83 3.00
CA SER A 155 6.94 -23.67 1.89
C SER A 155 6.87 -25.17 2.20
N GLY A 156 6.99 -25.55 3.48
CA GLY A 156 6.83 -26.94 3.95
C GLY A 156 5.42 -27.50 3.78
N GLN A 157 4.41 -26.64 3.64
CA GLN A 157 3.01 -27.00 3.41
C GLN A 157 2.66 -27.09 1.91
N MET A 158 3.62 -26.82 1.02
CA MET A 158 3.42 -26.85 -0.43
C MET A 158 3.83 -28.19 -1.04
N GLU A 159 3.18 -28.53 -2.16
CA GLU A 159 3.53 -29.71 -2.95
C GLU A 159 3.88 -29.36 -4.40
N GLY A 160 4.70 -30.22 -5.02
CA GLY A 160 5.09 -30.15 -6.43
C GLY A 160 5.84 -28.88 -6.83
N LYS A 161 5.62 -28.44 -8.08
CA LYS A 161 6.33 -27.31 -8.72
C LYS A 161 6.27 -26.00 -7.93
N LYS A 162 5.24 -25.80 -7.10
CA LYS A 162 5.10 -24.60 -6.27
C LYS A 162 6.16 -24.57 -5.16
N ARG A 163 6.35 -25.69 -4.45
CA ARG A 163 7.39 -25.84 -3.43
C ARG A 163 8.77 -25.67 -4.04
N GLU A 164 9.02 -26.31 -5.18
CA GLU A 164 10.30 -26.20 -5.89
C GLU A 164 10.66 -24.74 -6.24
N LYS A 165 9.68 -23.93 -6.67
CA LYS A 165 9.91 -22.51 -6.95
C LYS A 165 10.29 -21.74 -5.68
N ILE A 166 9.58 -21.94 -4.57
CA ILE A 166 9.87 -21.22 -3.31
C ILE A 166 11.20 -21.66 -2.72
N GLU A 167 11.50 -22.96 -2.69
CA GLU A 167 12.79 -23.46 -2.20
C GLU A 167 13.95 -22.94 -3.06
N ARG A 168 13.79 -22.83 -4.38
CA ARG A 168 14.81 -22.19 -5.23
C ARG A 168 15.02 -20.72 -4.87
N ILE A 169 13.95 -19.94 -4.71
CA ILE A 169 14.03 -18.53 -4.29
C ILE A 169 14.75 -18.45 -2.93
N LYS A 170 14.42 -19.34 -1.99
CA LYS A 170 15.04 -19.41 -0.66
C LYS A 170 16.53 -19.72 -0.73
N GLU A 171 16.91 -20.73 -1.50
CA GLU A 171 18.32 -21.12 -1.70
C GLU A 171 19.13 -20.01 -2.36
N ASP A 172 18.64 -19.44 -3.46
CA ASP A 172 19.32 -18.38 -4.20
C ASP A 172 19.44 -17.10 -3.36
N PHE A 173 18.37 -16.73 -2.65
CA PHE A 173 18.40 -15.58 -1.75
C PHE A 173 19.38 -15.78 -0.59
N HIS A 174 19.42 -16.96 0.04
CA HIS A 174 20.39 -17.27 1.10
C HIS A 174 21.83 -17.25 0.59
N ARG A 175 22.10 -17.83 -0.58
CA ARG A 175 23.44 -17.81 -1.20
C ARG A 175 23.91 -16.38 -1.45
N LEU A 176 23.07 -15.55 -2.04
CA LEU A 176 23.41 -14.15 -2.32
C LEU A 176 23.54 -13.33 -1.04
N LYS A 177 22.70 -13.56 -0.03
CA LYS A 177 22.81 -12.90 1.27
C LYS A 177 24.11 -13.26 1.98
N TRP A 178 24.53 -14.53 1.93
CA TRP A 178 25.82 -14.95 2.46
C TRP A 178 26.99 -14.25 1.74
N CYS A 179 26.97 -14.24 0.40
CA CYS A 179 27.97 -13.50 -0.38
C CYS A 179 28.00 -12.00 -0.01
N PHE A 180 26.82 -11.40 0.20
CA PHE A 180 26.69 -10.01 0.58
C PHE A 180 27.30 -9.71 1.96
N GLU A 181 27.06 -10.57 2.95
CA GLU A 181 27.67 -10.44 4.28
C GLU A 181 29.20 -10.62 4.25
N GLU A 182 29.72 -11.52 3.41
CA GLU A 182 31.17 -11.68 3.24
C GLU A 182 31.81 -10.44 2.59
N VAL A 183 31.13 -9.81 1.64
CA VAL A 183 31.58 -8.55 1.03
C VAL A 183 31.50 -7.39 2.03
N LYS A 184 30.48 -7.35 2.88
CA LYS A 184 30.30 -6.33 3.93
C LYS A 184 31.43 -6.32 4.96
N LYS A 185 31.90 -7.51 5.38
CA LYS A 185 33.04 -7.67 6.31
C LYS A 185 34.34 -7.05 5.80
N ARG A 186 34.47 -6.79 4.49
CA ARG A 186 35.68 -6.22 3.87
C ARG A 186 35.74 -4.67 3.87
N ASN A 187 35.01 -4.01 4.78
CA ASN A 187 35.13 -2.57 5.09
C ASN A 187 34.83 -1.60 3.92
N TRP A 188 33.82 -1.90 3.11
CA TRP A 188 33.27 -0.91 2.19
C TRP A 188 32.19 -0.08 2.91
N ASN A 189 32.16 1.23 2.65
CA ASN A 189 31.20 2.15 3.28
C ASN A 189 29.81 1.94 2.67
N TRP A 190 29.08 0.94 3.17
CA TRP A 190 27.78 0.54 2.66
C TRP A 190 26.66 1.42 3.20
N LYS A 191 26.36 2.52 2.51
CA LYS A 191 25.08 3.23 2.70
C LYS A 191 23.92 2.42 2.08
N ASN A 192 22.77 2.41 2.75
CA ASN A 192 21.49 1.82 2.32
C ASN A 192 21.54 0.30 2.08
N LEU A 193 21.77 -0.47 3.14
CA LEU A 193 21.86 -1.93 3.07
C LEU A 193 20.53 -2.57 2.64
N GLU A 194 19.40 -2.14 3.22
CA GLU A 194 18.06 -2.70 2.95
C GLU A 194 17.69 -2.57 1.46
N LYS A 195 17.99 -1.42 0.86
CA LYS A 195 17.75 -1.16 -0.57
C LYS A 195 18.57 -2.08 -1.47
N ARG A 196 19.77 -2.46 -1.05
CA ARG A 196 20.63 -3.40 -1.81
C ARG A 196 20.13 -4.82 -1.68
N GLU A 197 19.74 -5.24 -0.48
CA GLU A 197 19.13 -6.56 -0.26
C GLU A 197 17.86 -6.76 -1.10
N ILE A 198 17.06 -5.71 -1.28
CA ILE A 198 15.88 -5.80 -2.15
C ILE A 198 16.22 -5.84 -3.63
N ASN A 199 17.27 -5.16 -4.07
CA ASN A 199 17.72 -5.30 -5.45
C ASN A 199 18.26 -6.71 -5.73
N LEU A 200 18.89 -7.35 -4.74
CA LEU A 200 19.23 -8.78 -4.82
C LEU A 200 17.97 -9.64 -4.92
N LEU A 201 16.98 -9.42 -4.05
CA LEU A 201 15.71 -10.14 -4.08
C LEU A 201 14.98 -10.01 -5.42
N LYS A 202 14.92 -8.78 -5.98
CA LYS A 202 14.41 -8.51 -7.33
C LYS A 202 15.12 -9.34 -8.39
N SER A 203 16.44 -9.44 -8.30
CA SER A 203 17.26 -10.20 -9.24
C SER A 203 16.99 -11.71 -9.15
N VAL A 204 16.80 -12.24 -7.94
CA VAL A 204 16.46 -13.66 -7.70
C VAL A 204 15.08 -14.00 -8.26
N ILE A 205 14.09 -13.16 -8.00
CA ILE A 205 12.70 -13.42 -8.41
C ILE A 205 12.49 -13.09 -9.91
N GLY A 206 13.39 -12.32 -10.50
CA GLY A 206 13.34 -11.91 -11.91
C GLY A 206 12.51 -10.64 -12.15
N GLU A 207 12.30 -9.84 -11.10
CA GLU A 207 11.44 -8.66 -11.15
C GLU A 207 12.22 -7.35 -11.27
N ARG A 208 11.64 -6.41 -12.02
CA ARG A 208 12.32 -5.14 -12.37
C ARG A 208 12.02 -4.00 -11.41
N CYS A 209 10.93 -4.08 -10.65
CA CYS A 209 10.48 -3.01 -9.75
C CYS A 209 9.84 -3.57 -8.48
N HIS A 210 9.64 -2.71 -7.47
CA HIS A 210 9.01 -3.11 -6.19
C HIS A 210 7.57 -3.57 -6.37
N ASP A 211 6.82 -2.94 -7.26
CA ASP A 211 5.42 -3.27 -7.53
C ASP A 211 5.25 -4.72 -8.02
N HIS A 212 6.01 -5.12 -9.04
CA HIS A 212 5.93 -6.50 -9.53
C HIS A 212 6.45 -7.52 -8.52
N LEU A 213 7.52 -7.18 -7.79
CA LEU A 213 8.03 -8.03 -6.70
C LEU A 213 6.94 -8.29 -5.66
N LEU A 214 6.29 -7.23 -5.16
CA LEU A 214 5.22 -7.33 -4.18
C LEU A 214 4.03 -8.13 -4.71
N GLN A 215 3.60 -7.89 -5.95
CA GLN A 215 2.52 -8.65 -6.57
C GLN A 215 2.87 -10.14 -6.68
N GLU A 216 4.08 -10.50 -7.11
CA GLU A 216 4.47 -11.90 -7.25
C GLU A 216 4.53 -12.60 -5.89
N LEU A 217 5.11 -11.95 -4.87
CA LEU A 217 5.15 -12.50 -3.51
C LEU A 217 3.73 -12.72 -2.95
N LEU A 218 2.84 -11.75 -3.11
CA LEU A 218 1.45 -11.85 -2.66
C LEU A 218 0.66 -12.91 -3.47
N ARG A 219 0.90 -13.04 -4.77
CA ARG A 219 0.31 -14.12 -5.60
C ARG A 219 0.79 -15.49 -5.16
N LEU A 220 2.04 -15.64 -4.73
CA LEU A 220 2.55 -16.89 -4.18
C LEU A 220 1.83 -17.24 -2.88
N LEU A 221 1.63 -16.28 -1.97
CA LEU A 221 0.82 -16.48 -0.75
C LEU A 221 -0.64 -16.83 -1.08
N LYS A 222 -1.23 -16.15 -2.06
CA LYS A 222 -2.61 -16.42 -2.52
C LYS A 222 -2.76 -17.84 -3.08
N LYS A 223 -1.74 -18.36 -3.78
CA LYS A 223 -1.75 -19.72 -4.35
C LYS A 223 -1.67 -20.85 -3.31
N ILE A 224 -1.45 -20.51 -2.04
CA ILE A 224 -1.45 -21.41 -0.88
C ILE A 224 -2.48 -20.98 0.18
N ASP A 225 -3.46 -20.15 -0.22
CA ASP A 225 -4.53 -19.66 0.65
C ASP A 225 -4.05 -18.97 1.95
N ALA A 226 -2.84 -18.41 1.93
CA ALA A 226 -2.21 -17.74 3.07
C ALA A 226 -2.08 -16.22 2.88
N VAL A 227 -2.77 -15.64 1.89
CA VAL A 227 -2.67 -14.18 1.65
C VAL A 227 -3.25 -13.37 2.82
N SER A 228 -4.20 -13.90 3.59
CA SER A 228 -4.72 -13.28 4.81
C SER A 228 -3.70 -13.23 5.95
N GLU A 229 -2.64 -14.04 5.91
CA GLU A 229 -1.56 -13.97 6.89
C GLU A 229 -0.83 -12.63 6.83
N ILE A 230 -0.96 -11.82 5.77
CA ILE A 230 -0.35 -10.49 5.74
C ILE A 230 -1.13 -9.46 6.57
N ASP A 231 -2.35 -9.77 7.03
CA ASP A 231 -3.22 -8.80 7.70
C ASP A 231 -2.58 -8.27 9.00
N TYR A 232 -1.76 -9.08 9.70
CA TYR A 232 -1.04 -8.65 10.91
C TYR A 232 0.09 -7.65 10.62
N LEU A 233 0.54 -7.55 9.37
CA LEU A 233 1.57 -6.60 8.94
C LEU A 233 0.99 -5.21 8.61
N LEU A 234 -0.33 -5.11 8.54
CA LEU A 234 -1.05 -3.89 8.18
C LEU A 234 -1.64 -3.20 9.41
N PRO A 235 -1.86 -1.88 9.35
CA PRO A 235 -2.67 -1.20 10.35
C PRO A 235 -4.07 -1.84 10.43
N SER A 236 -4.54 -2.17 11.64
CA SER A 236 -5.86 -2.83 11.81
C SER A 236 -7.00 -2.03 11.17
N SER A 237 -6.96 -0.71 11.27
CA SER A 237 -7.92 0.20 10.65
C SER A 237 -7.99 0.10 9.11
N ILE A 238 -6.90 -0.27 8.45
CA ILE A 238 -6.87 -0.55 7.00
C ILE A 238 -7.54 -1.89 6.72
N VAL A 239 -7.18 -2.93 7.47
CA VAL A 239 -7.76 -4.29 7.30
C VAL A 239 -9.26 -4.26 7.54
N GLU A 240 -9.71 -3.61 8.62
CA GLU A 240 -11.12 -3.40 8.95
C GLU A 240 -11.85 -2.68 7.81
N ARG A 241 -11.27 -1.58 7.29
CA ARG A 241 -11.88 -0.81 6.21
C ARG A 241 -12.17 -1.66 4.98
N PHE A 242 -11.26 -2.54 4.59
CA PHE A 242 -11.38 -3.32 3.34
C PHE A 242 -12.05 -4.68 3.51
N THR A 243 -12.25 -5.12 4.75
CA THR A 243 -13.01 -6.33 5.10
C THR A 243 -14.48 -6.03 5.38
N GLN A 244 -14.81 -4.83 5.87
CA GLN A 244 -16.19 -4.39 6.06
C GLN A 244 -16.92 -4.27 4.71
N ARG A 245 -18.03 -5.02 4.58
CA ARG A 245 -18.96 -4.89 3.46
C ARG A 245 -19.75 -3.60 3.55
N ILE A 246 -20.16 -3.08 2.40
CA ILE A 246 -21.07 -1.92 2.32
C ILE A 246 -22.38 -2.33 3.03
N PRO A 247 -22.87 -1.55 4.02
CA PRO A 247 -24.18 -1.80 4.61
C PRO A 247 -25.25 -1.80 3.51
N GLN A 248 -26.10 -2.83 3.49
CA GLN A 248 -27.22 -2.96 2.53
C GLN A 248 -28.27 -1.87 2.73
#